data_AF-A0A7S2BRU3-F1
#
_entry.id   AF-A0A7S2BRU3-F1
#
_cell.length_a   1.000
_cell.length_b   1.000
_cell.length_c   1.000
_cell.angle_alpha   90.00
_cell.angle_beta   90.00
_cell.angle_gamma   90.00
#
_symmetry.space_group_name_H-M   'P 1'
#
loop_
_entity.id
_entity.type
_entity.pdbx_description
1 polymer ?
#
loop_
_entity_poly.entity_id
_entity_poly.type
_entity_poly.pdbx_seq_one_letter_code
_entity_poly.pdbx_strand_id
1 'polypeptide(L)'
;KQFGCRLGHWSLQVCPMAGKDLLVSAEAHLDEDESKEALEEATKVLEEAESTKDLALVADATRIVVGAHRREADKSQVKPEEAERIAEEGIERMRKLGKDKEEGVLLLSLAELFGESR
;
A
#
# COMPACT_ATOMS: atom_id res chain seq x y z
N LYS A 1 -53.89 -17.42 10.23
CA LYS A 1 -52.90 -16.35 10.06
C LYS A 1 -51.51 -16.99 10.10
N GLN A 2 -50.94 -17.30 8.92
CA GLN A 2 -49.59 -17.85 8.80
C GLN A 2 -48.61 -16.68 8.65
N PHE A 3 -47.62 -16.59 9.55
CA PHE A 3 -46.50 -15.67 9.42
C PHE A 3 -45.42 -16.36 8.57
N GLY A 4 -45.27 -15.94 7.32
CA GLY A 4 -44.16 -16.34 6.46
C GLY A 4 -43.00 -15.37 6.63
N CYS A 5 -42.00 -15.76 7.44
CA CYS A 5 -40.72 -15.07 7.46
C CYS A 5 -39.96 -15.45 6.18
N ARG A 6 -39.90 -14.53 5.21
CA ARG A 6 -38.96 -14.62 4.09
C ARG A 6 -37.56 -14.40 4.65
N LEU A 7 -36.74 -15.44 4.62
CA LEU A 7 -35.30 -15.34 4.80
C LEU A 7 -34.76 -14.50 3.64
N GLY A 8 -34.62 -13.20 3.90
CA GLY A 8 -33.91 -12.28 3.03
C GLY A 8 -32.46 -12.71 2.95
N HIS A 9 -31.96 -12.80 1.72
CA HIS A 9 -30.57 -13.03 1.37
C HIS A 9 -29.70 -11.98 2.07
N TRP A 10 -28.98 -12.34 3.13
CA TRP A 10 -27.89 -11.51 3.65
C TRP A 10 -26.73 -11.66 2.67
N SER A 11 -26.77 -10.88 1.59
CA SER A 11 -25.55 -10.61 0.86
C SER A 11 -24.66 -9.87 1.85
N LEU A 12 -23.62 -10.55 2.34
CA LEU A 12 -22.53 -9.95 3.10
C LEU A 12 -21.90 -8.91 2.18
N GLN A 13 -22.47 -7.72 2.21
CA GLN A 13 -21.93 -6.53 1.61
C GLN A 13 -20.68 -6.23 2.43
N VAL A 14 -19.55 -6.77 1.96
CA VAL A 14 -18.22 -6.48 2.50
C VAL A 14 -18.09 -4.96 2.44
N CYS A 15 -18.21 -4.31 3.58
CA CYS A 15 -18.08 -2.87 3.67
C CYS A 15 -16.64 -2.54 3.24
N PRO A 16 -16.44 -1.66 2.23
CA PRO A 16 -15.11 -1.25 1.74
C PRO A 16 -14.38 -0.30 2.71
N MET A 17 -14.53 -0.53 4.01
CA MET A 17 -13.87 0.25 5.06
C MET A 17 -12.47 -0.32 5.38
N ALA A 18 -12.10 -1.47 4.82
CA ALA A 18 -10.91 -2.22 5.23
C ALA A 18 -9.59 -1.58 4.74
N GLY A 19 -9.52 -1.10 3.50
CA GLY A 19 -8.24 -0.66 2.92
C GLY A 19 -7.52 0.46 3.68
N LYS A 20 -8.25 1.43 4.24
CA LYS A 20 -7.63 2.53 5.00
C LYS A 20 -7.18 2.11 6.40
N ASP A 21 -7.96 1.26 7.07
CA ASP A 21 -7.60 0.75 8.40
C ASP A 21 -6.37 -0.17 8.30
N LEU A 22 -6.32 -1.01 7.25
CA LEU A 22 -5.16 -1.83 6.93
C LEU A 22 -3.93 -0.99 6.55
N LEU A 23 -4.11 0.14 5.85
CA LEU A 23 -3.00 1.04 5.53
C LEU A 23 -2.38 1.64 6.79
N VAL A 24 -3.21 2.09 7.74
CA VAL A 24 -2.75 2.63 9.03
C VAL A 24 -2.02 1.56 9.84
N SER A 25 -2.53 0.32 9.82
CA SER A 25 -1.88 -0.82 10.46
C SER A 25 -0.53 -1.14 9.83
N ALA A 26 -0.45 -1.18 8.49
CA ALA A 26 0.80 -1.38 7.77
C ALA A 26 1.85 -0.29 8.05
N GLU A 27 1.41 0.97 8.19
CA GLU A 27 2.29 2.08 8.58
C GLU A 27 2.80 1.92 10.01
N ALA A 28 1.94 1.51 10.95
CA ALA A 28 2.34 1.23 12.33
C ALA A 28 3.38 0.08 12.39
N HIS A 29 3.18 -1.01 11.64
CA HIS A 29 4.18 -2.08 11.54
C HIS A 29 5.51 -1.58 10.97
N LEU A 30 5.48 -0.69 9.97
CA LEU A 30 6.70 -0.12 9.41
C LEU A 30 7.45 0.77 10.42
N ASP A 31 6.72 1.54 11.23
CA ASP A 31 7.27 2.38 12.31
C ASP A 31 7.86 1.54 13.46
N GLU A 32 7.28 0.37 13.74
CA GLU A 32 7.76 -0.59 14.74
C GLU A 32 8.89 -1.51 14.23
N ASP A 33 9.38 -1.27 13.00
CA ASP A 33 10.42 -2.07 12.33
C ASP A 33 9.98 -3.53 12.07
N GLU A 34 8.67 -3.77 11.94
CA GLU A 34 8.02 -5.03 11.55
C GLU A 34 7.76 -5.06 10.04
N SER A 35 8.85 -5.02 9.27
CA SER A 35 8.84 -4.87 7.80
C SER A 35 8.10 -5.99 7.04
N LYS A 36 8.01 -7.21 7.60
CA LYS A 36 7.32 -8.32 6.93
C LYS A 36 5.80 -8.20 7.05
N GLU A 37 5.35 -7.86 8.24
CA GLU A 37 3.96 -7.58 8.58
C GLU A 37 3.48 -6.36 7.78
N ALA A 38 4.29 -5.29 7.75
CA ALA A 38 4.02 -4.11 6.92
C ALA A 38 3.88 -4.46 5.43
N LEU A 39 4.77 -5.30 4.88
CA LEU A 39 4.68 -5.75 3.48
C LEU A 39 3.40 -6.54 3.21
N GLU A 40 3.05 -7.48 4.08
CA GLU A 40 1.88 -8.32 3.92
C GLU A 40 0.60 -7.47 3.90
N GLU A 41 0.45 -6.54 4.84
CA GLU A 41 -0.73 -5.68 4.92
C GLU A 41 -0.78 -4.65 3.80
N ALA A 42 0.33 -3.97 3.50
CA ALA A 42 0.37 -3.00 2.40
C ALA A 42 0.08 -3.65 1.04
N THR A 43 0.51 -4.90 0.84
CA THR A 43 0.18 -5.65 -0.39
C THR A 43 -1.32 -5.94 -0.50
N LYS A 44 -1.98 -6.34 0.60
CA LYS A 44 -3.44 -6.51 0.62
C LYS A 44 -4.17 -5.20 0.31
N VAL A 45 -3.70 -4.09 0.88
CA VAL A 45 -4.24 -2.75 0.58
C VAL A 45 -4.07 -2.41 -0.89
N LEU A 46 -2.91 -2.71 -1.49
CA LEU A 46 -2.65 -2.47 -2.90
C LEU A 46 -3.65 -3.23 -3.78
N GLU A 47 -3.86 -4.53 -3.53
CA GLU A 47 -4.82 -5.35 -4.27
C GLU A 47 -6.26 -4.79 -4.19
N GLU A 48 -6.68 -4.35 -2.99
CA GLU A 48 -7.99 -3.72 -2.79
C GLU A 48 -8.10 -2.36 -3.51
N ALA A 49 -7.05 -1.53 -3.40
CA ALA A 49 -6.97 -0.21 -4.01
C ALA A 49 -7.00 -0.29 -5.54
N GLU A 50 -6.34 -1.30 -6.11
CA GLU A 50 -6.35 -1.55 -7.55
C GLU A 50 -7.74 -2.02 -8.03
N SER A 51 -8.39 -2.91 -7.27
CA SER A 51 -9.74 -3.39 -7.56
C SER A 51 -10.77 -2.25 -7.56
N THR A 52 -10.62 -1.30 -6.64
CA THR A 52 -11.48 -0.12 -6.50
C THR A 52 -11.04 1.07 -7.35
N LYS A 53 -9.86 0.98 -7.99
CA LYS A 53 -9.22 2.07 -8.75
C LYS A 53 -8.97 3.33 -7.91
N ASP A 54 -8.78 3.19 -6.60
CA ASP A 54 -8.39 4.29 -5.72
C ASP A 54 -6.89 4.54 -5.85
N LEU A 55 -6.52 5.43 -6.78
CA LEU A 55 -5.12 5.70 -7.09
C LEU A 55 -4.35 6.38 -5.94
N ALA A 56 -5.05 7.11 -5.07
CA ALA A 56 -4.43 7.69 -3.90
C ALA A 56 -4.03 6.59 -2.93
N LEU A 57 -4.95 5.63 -2.68
CA LEU A 57 -4.66 4.48 -1.83
C LEU A 57 -3.59 3.57 -2.46
N VAL A 58 -3.56 3.41 -3.79
CA VAL A 58 -2.47 2.70 -4.49
C VAL A 58 -1.12 3.38 -4.21
N ALA A 59 -1.04 4.71 -4.33
CA ALA A 59 0.21 5.44 -4.10
C ALA A 59 0.68 5.33 -2.64
N ASP A 60 -0.24 5.49 -1.68
CA ASP A 60 0.07 5.38 -0.26
C ASP A 60 0.52 3.96 0.13
N ALA A 61 -0.16 2.93 -0.37
CA ALA A 61 0.23 1.53 -0.14
C ALA A 61 1.58 1.21 -0.78
N THR A 62 1.82 1.69 -2.00
CA THR A 62 3.11 1.53 -2.69
C THR A 62 4.25 2.17 -1.89
N ARG A 63 4.04 3.36 -1.30
CA ARG A 63 5.04 3.99 -0.42
C ARG A 63 5.39 3.08 0.76
N ILE A 64 4.41 2.47 1.41
CA ILE A 64 4.67 1.57 2.56
C ILE A 64 5.45 0.34 2.09
N VAL A 65 5.08 -0.25 0.95
CA VAL A 65 5.82 -1.39 0.35
C VAL A 65 7.29 -1.03 0.07
N VAL A 66 7.53 0.14 -0.54
CA VAL A 66 8.89 0.67 -0.79
C VAL A 66 9.66 0.83 0.53
N GLY A 67 9.04 1.46 1.53
CA GLY A 67 9.64 1.64 2.85
C GLY A 67 9.99 0.31 3.52
N ALA A 68 9.11 -0.68 3.43
CA ALA A 68 9.34 -1.99 4.04
C ALA A 68 10.44 -2.78 3.33
N HIS A 69 10.51 -2.74 1.99
CA HIS A 69 11.63 -3.31 1.24
C HIS A 69 12.97 -2.62 1.55
N ARG A 70 12.96 -1.29 1.76
CA ARG A 70 14.15 -0.55 2.21
C ARG A 70 14.63 -1.08 3.55
N ARG A 71 13.74 -1.21 4.54
CA ARG A 71 14.06 -1.74 5.87
C ARG A 71 14.62 -3.16 5.82
N GLU A 72 14.06 -4.04 4.98
CA GLU A 72 14.60 -5.39 4.79
C GLU A 72 16.01 -5.38 4.19
N ALA A 73 16.26 -4.48 3.23
CA ALA A 73 17.58 -4.30 2.64
C ALA A 73 18.60 -3.77 3.67
N ASP A 74 18.20 -2.79 4.49
CA ASP A 74 19.02 -2.24 5.57
C ASP A 74 19.40 -3.32 6.59
N LYS A 75 18.43 -4.13 7.03
CA LYS A 75 18.65 -5.28 7.95
C LYS A 75 19.60 -6.31 7.36
N SER A 76 19.52 -6.52 6.05
CA SER A 76 20.35 -7.48 5.32
C SER A 76 21.68 -6.89 4.84
N GLN A 77 21.92 -5.59 5.06
CA GLN A 77 23.09 -4.85 4.59
C GLN A 77 23.33 -4.96 3.07
N VAL A 78 22.23 -4.94 2.30
CA VAL A 78 22.25 -4.94 0.84
C VAL A 78 21.65 -3.66 0.29
N LYS A 79 21.80 -3.43 -1.02
CA LYS A 79 21.16 -2.29 -1.67
C LYS A 79 19.65 -2.53 -1.78
N PRO A 80 18.81 -1.49 -1.62
CA PRO A 80 17.35 -1.60 -1.70
C PRO A 80 16.86 -1.60 -3.17
N GLU A 81 17.46 -2.43 -4.02
CA GLU A 81 17.17 -2.46 -5.47
C GLU A 81 15.70 -2.74 -5.77
N GLU A 82 15.06 -3.60 -4.96
CA GLU A 82 13.64 -3.90 -5.11
C GLU A 82 12.75 -2.72 -4.73
N ALA A 83 13.11 -1.97 -3.68
CA ALA A 83 12.38 -0.77 -3.28
C ALA A 83 12.48 0.31 -4.37
N GLU A 84 13.68 0.48 -4.94
CA GLU A 84 13.93 1.41 -6.06
C GLU A 84 13.08 1.05 -7.27
N ARG A 85 13.12 -0.22 -7.70
CA ARG A 85 12.33 -0.73 -8.83
C ARG A 85 10.84 -0.47 -8.65
N ILE A 86 10.28 -0.81 -7.48
CA ILE A 86 8.85 -0.63 -7.19
C ILE A 86 8.47 0.86 -7.23
N ALA A 87 9.30 1.73 -6.64
CA ALA A 87 9.06 3.17 -6.66
C ALA A 87 9.08 3.73 -8.10
N GLU A 88 10.06 3.34 -8.92
CA GLU A 88 10.16 3.78 -10.32
C GLU A 88 8.97 3.30 -11.18
N GLU A 89 8.59 2.03 -11.06
CA GLU A 89 7.42 1.47 -11.76
C GLU A 89 6.14 2.20 -11.36
N GLY A 90 5.97 2.51 -10.07
CA GLY A 90 4.85 3.29 -9.55
C GLY A 90 4.82 4.72 -10.09
N ILE A 91 5.97 5.40 -10.13
CA ILE A 91 6.12 6.75 -10.71
C ILE A 91 5.74 6.74 -12.19
N GLU A 92 6.28 5.81 -12.96
CA GLU A 92 5.98 5.71 -14.39
C GLU A 92 4.48 5.46 -14.63
N ARG A 93 3.85 4.62 -13.80
CA ARG A 93 2.40 4.37 -13.85
C ARG A 93 1.60 5.63 -13.55
N MET A 94 1.89 6.35 -12.46
CA MET A 94 1.14 7.56 -12.10
C MET A 94 1.31 8.67 -13.15
N ARG A 95 2.53 8.80 -13.70
CA ARG A 95 2.80 9.72 -14.80
C ARG A 95 1.98 9.41 -16.05
N LYS A 96 1.90 8.13 -16.44
CA LYS A 96 1.06 7.69 -17.59
C LYS A 96 -0.42 7.98 -17.37
N LEU A 97 -0.88 7.96 -16.13
CA LEU A 97 -2.27 8.26 -15.75
C LEU A 97 -2.54 9.76 -15.55
N GLY A 98 -1.52 10.63 -15.64
CA GLY A 98 -1.65 12.07 -15.38
C GLY A 98 -1.99 12.38 -13.93
N LYS A 99 -1.38 11.66 -12.99
CA LYS A 99 -1.65 11.71 -11.55
C LYS A 99 -0.49 12.34 -10.80
N ASP A 100 -0.29 13.64 -11.03
CA ASP A 100 0.87 14.39 -10.53
C ASP A 100 1.00 14.37 -9.00
N LYS A 101 -0.13 14.36 -8.27
CA LYS A 101 -0.12 14.31 -6.81
C LYS A 101 0.39 12.96 -6.31
N GLU A 102 -0.16 11.88 -6.84
CA GLU A 102 0.22 10.50 -6.51
C GLU A 102 1.65 10.20 -6.97
N GLU A 103 2.07 10.71 -8.14
CA GLU A 103 3.46 10.69 -8.59
C GLU A 103 4.39 11.37 -7.56
N GLY A 104 3.99 12.53 -7.02
CA GLY A 104 4.74 13.25 -6.00
C GLY A 104 4.98 12.43 -4.72
N VAL A 105 3.99 11.64 -4.28
CA VAL A 105 4.14 10.73 -3.12
C VAL A 105 5.23 9.69 -3.37
N LEU A 106 5.24 9.11 -4.57
CA LEU A 106 6.22 8.09 -4.93
C LEU A 106 7.61 8.67 -5.19
N LEU A 107 7.70 9.88 -5.75
CA LEU A 107 8.96 10.62 -5.89
C LEU A 107 9.59 10.94 -4.53
N LEU A 108 8.77 11.29 -3.53
CA LEU A 108 9.25 11.46 -2.17
C LEU A 108 9.81 10.15 -1.62
N SER A 109 9.10 9.04 -1.82
CA SER A 109 9.53 7.71 -1.39
C SER A 109 10.86 7.29 -2.04
N LEU A 110 11.02 7.56 -3.34
CA LEU A 110 12.27 7.32 -4.06
C LEU A 110 13.42 8.20 -3.53
N ALA A 111 13.15 9.47 -3.22
CA ALA A 111 14.14 10.36 -2.64
C ALA A 111 14.59 9.89 -1.25
N GLU A 112 13.69 9.33 -0.44
CA GLU A 112 13.99 8.76 0.88
C GLU A 112 14.92 7.53 0.79
N LEU A 113 14.88 6.76 -0.30
CA LEU A 113 15.81 5.64 -0.52
C LEU A 113 17.27 6.11 -0.65
N PHE A 114 17.49 7.30 -1.23
CA PHE A 114 18.85 7.84 -1.46
C PHE A 114 19.27 8.89 -0.44
N GLY A 115 18.33 9.44 0.33
CA GLY A 115 18.55 10.54 1.26
C GLY A 115 19.36 10.19 2.52
N GLU A 116 19.49 8.90 2.86
CA GLU A 116 20.13 8.43 4.10
C GLU A 116 21.59 7.98 3.93
N SER A 117 22.36 8.62 3.04
CA SER A 117 23.84 8.57 3.11
C SER A 117 24.37 9.60 4.11
N ARG A 118 24.31 9.30 5.43
CA ARG A 118 25.12 10.00 6.45
C ARG A 118 25.60 9.08 7.55
#